data_AF-A0A956IXY3-F1
#
_entry.id   AF-A0A956IXY3-F1
#
_cell.length_a   1.000
_cell.length_b   1.000
_cell.length_c   1.000
_cell.angle_alpha   90.00
_cell.angle_beta   90.00
_cell.angle_gamma   90.00
#
_symmetry.space_group_name_H-M   'P 1'
#
loop_
_entity.id
_entity.type
_entity.pdbx_description
1 polymer ?
#
loop_
_entity_poly.entity_id
_entity_poly.type
_entity_poly.pdbx_seq_one_letter_code
_entity_poly.pdbx_strand_id
1 'polypeptide(L)'
;EAPFMVLGCPMPIDANTIIHRQAVIVSRRLPPLVRSAVARFVGWTAMREFRRDVPIWQNKVVIPRPVLCDGDGPIVRFRTWARQFEPGAGPASAAAE
;
A
#
# COMPACT_ATOMS: atom_id res chain seq x y z
N GLU A 1 -1.95 19.07 -10.78
CA GLU A 1 -1.58 18.11 -9.73
C GLU A 1 -2.72 17.98 -8.72
N ALA A 2 -2.92 16.80 -8.13
CA ALA A 2 -3.95 16.61 -7.11
C ALA A 2 -3.64 17.51 -5.89
N PRO A 3 -4.63 18.21 -5.31
CA PRO A 3 -4.40 19.13 -4.20
C PRO A 3 -4.21 18.39 -2.85
N PHE A 4 -4.08 17.07 -2.86
CA PHE A 4 -3.90 16.23 -1.70
C PHE A 4 -3.06 14.99 -2.04
N MET A 5 -2.52 14.36 -1.01
CA MET A 5 -1.78 13.09 -1.06
C MET A 5 -2.22 12.22 0.11
N VAL A 6 -2.37 10.92 -0.14
CA VAL A 6 -2.58 9.91 0.89
C VAL A 6 -1.35 9.03 0.96
N LEU A 7 -0.69 8.99 2.12
CA LEU A 7 0.44 8.12 2.36
C LEU A 7 -0.02 6.96 3.24
N GLY A 8 0.05 5.73 2.72
CA GLY A 8 -0.18 4.50 3.49
C GLY A 8 1.16 3.87 3.87
N CYS A 9 1.33 3.52 5.14
CA CYS A 9 2.53 2.89 5.66
C CYS A 9 2.14 1.65 6.48
N PRO A 10 2.22 0.44 5.89
CA PRO A 10 2.13 -0.81 6.62
C PRO A 10 3.49 -1.14 7.27
N MET A 11 3.47 -1.45 8.56
CA MET A 11 4.66 -1.84 9.33
C MET A 11 4.40 -3.21 9.98
N PRO A 12 5.36 -4.15 9.94
CA PRO A 12 5.21 -5.42 10.64
C PRO A 12 5.25 -5.20 12.16
N ILE A 13 4.33 -5.84 12.88
CA ILE A 13 4.41 -6.02 14.34
C ILE A 13 5.10 -7.36 14.62
N ASP A 14 4.65 -8.40 13.92
CA ASP A 14 5.19 -9.76 13.96
C ASP A 14 5.03 -10.43 12.58
N ALA A 15 5.28 -11.75 12.49
CA ALA A 15 5.22 -12.49 11.23
C ALA A 15 3.81 -12.54 10.58
N ASN A 16 2.74 -12.40 11.36
CA ASN A 16 1.35 -12.52 10.92
C ASN A 16 0.52 -11.24 11.10
N THR A 17 1.07 -10.23 11.76
CA THR A 17 0.35 -9.00 12.09
C THR A 17 1.10 -7.77 11.57
N ILE A 18 0.37 -6.89 10.88
CA ILE A 18 0.86 -5.57 10.49
C ILE A 18 -0.01 -4.47 11.11
N ILE A 19 0.58 -3.30 11.33
CA ILE A 19 -0.15 -2.06 11.56
C ILE A 19 -0.08 -1.20 10.31
N HIS A 20 -1.24 -0.78 9.80
CA HIS A 20 -1.31 0.16 8.69
C HIS A 20 -1.71 1.54 9.18
N ARG A 21 -0.89 2.55 8.86
CA ARG A 21 -1.17 3.96 9.16
C ARG A 21 -1.38 4.73 7.87
N GLN A 22 -2.41 5.56 7.83
CA GLN A 22 -2.67 6.49 6.72
C GLN A 22 -2.50 7.93 7.18
N ALA A 23 -1.78 8.73 6.40
CA ALA A 23 -1.69 10.17 6.55
C ALA A 23 -2.31 10.86 5.34
N VAL A 24 -3.15 11.87 5.58
CA VAL A 24 -3.72 12.71 4.53
C VAL A 24 -3.06 14.08 4.59
N ILE A 25 -2.42 14.46 3.49
CA ILE A 25 -1.70 15.72 3.34
C ILE A 25 -2.47 16.53 2.31
N VAL A 26 -2.90 17.74 2.67
CA VAL A 26 -3.63 18.64 1.77
C VAL A 26 -2.81 19.89 1.50
N SER A 27 -2.77 20.31 0.24
CA SER A 27 -2.01 21.47 -0.23
C SER A 27 -2.37 22.72 0.57
N ARG A 28 -1.33 23.49 0.94
CA ARG A 28 -1.47 24.77 1.63
C ARG A 28 -2.02 25.88 0.72
N ARG A 29 -2.13 25.63 -0.59
CA ARG A 29 -2.71 26.57 -1.57
C ARG A 29 -4.23 26.73 -1.42
N LEU A 30 -4.90 25.77 -0.78
CA LEU A 30 -6.35 25.83 -0.55
C LEU A 30 -6.69 26.71 0.66
N PRO A 31 -7.81 27.46 0.63
CA PRO A 31 -8.31 28.19 1.78
C PRO A 31 -8.51 27.27 3.00
N PRO A 32 -8.32 27.76 4.25
CA PRO A 32 -8.34 26.91 5.45
C PRO A 32 -9.60 26.04 5.59
N LEU A 33 -10.79 26.59 5.32
CA LEU A 33 -12.06 25.85 5.42
C LEU A 33 -12.15 24.74 4.35
N VAL A 34 -11.79 25.05 3.11
CA VAL A 34 -11.76 24.08 2.01
C VAL A 34 -10.76 22.98 2.29
N ARG A 35 -9.56 23.33 2.79
CA ARG A 35 -8.51 22.38 3.16
C ARG A 35 -8.99 21.40 4.23
N SER A 36 -9.67 21.89 5.27
CA SER A 36 -10.23 21.04 6.33
C SER A 36 -11.33 20.12 5.81
N ALA A 37 -12.21 20.63 4.94
CA ALA A 37 -13.27 19.82 4.31
C ALA A 37 -12.67 18.71 3.44
N VAL A 38 -11.69 19.04 2.58
CA VAL A 38 -10.97 18.08 1.74
C VAL A 38 -10.25 17.04 2.59
N ALA A 39 -9.53 17.45 3.64
CA ALA A 39 -8.80 16.52 4.52
C ALA A 39 -9.75 15.49 5.16
N ARG A 40 -10.91 15.95 5.66
CA ARG A 40 -11.93 15.05 6.26
C ARG A 40 -12.52 14.10 5.22
N PHE A 41 -12.89 14.62 4.06
CA PHE A 41 -13.49 13.80 3.00
C PHE A 41 -12.51 12.75 2.49
N VAL A 42 -11.29 13.15 2.15
CA VAL A 42 -10.24 12.24 1.67
C VAL A 42 -9.86 11.21 2.73
N GLY A 43 -9.74 11.61 3.99
CA GLY A 43 -9.47 10.69 5.09
C GLY A 43 -10.58 9.65 5.27
N TRP A 44 -11.84 10.08 5.18
CA TRP A 44 -12.98 9.18 5.23
C TRP A 44 -13.00 8.21 4.05
N THR A 45 -12.81 8.68 2.81
CA THR A 45 -12.78 7.80 1.63
C THR A 45 -11.61 6.82 1.69
N ALA A 46 -10.40 7.28 2.03
CA ALA A 46 -9.22 6.44 2.10
C ALA A 46 -9.37 5.31 3.13
N MET A 47 -9.93 5.63 4.31
CA MET A 47 -10.20 4.63 5.34
C MET A 47 -11.33 3.68 4.93
N ARG A 48 -12.37 4.21 4.25
CA ARG A 48 -13.49 3.39 3.77
C ARG A 48 -13.02 2.36 2.74
N GLU A 49 -12.25 2.75 1.74
CA GLU A 49 -11.75 1.82 0.73
C GLU A 49 -10.77 0.82 1.34
N PHE A 50 -9.85 1.26 2.21
CA PHE A 50 -8.94 0.35 2.93
C PHE A 50 -9.67 -0.73 3.72
N ARG A 51 -10.77 -0.37 4.40
CA ARG A 51 -11.60 -1.33 5.15
C ARG A 51 -12.29 -2.36 4.28
N ARG A 52 -12.48 -2.09 2.98
CA ARG A 52 -13.04 -3.08 2.05
C ARG A 52 -12.04 -4.17 1.69
N ASP A 53 -10.76 -3.85 1.72
CA ASP A 53 -9.69 -4.79 1.43
C ASP A 53 -9.39 -5.71 2.62
N VAL A 54 -9.60 -5.22 3.86
CA VAL A 54 -9.29 -5.97 5.10
C VAL A 54 -9.94 -7.36 5.15
N PRO A 55 -11.25 -7.54 4.88
CA PRO A 55 -11.87 -8.87 4.86
C PRO A 55 -11.24 -9.82 3.83
N ILE A 56 -10.83 -9.32 2.67
CA ILE A 56 -10.15 -10.14 1.65
C ILE A 56 -8.77 -10.58 2.17
N TRP A 57 -8.02 -9.66 2.80
CA TRP A 57 -6.69 -9.97 3.31
C TRP A 57 -6.70 -10.92 4.50
N GLN A 58 -7.72 -10.84 5.35
CA GLN A 58 -7.88 -11.74 6.49
C GLN A 58 -8.33 -13.16 6.10
N ASN A 59 -8.86 -13.34 4.88
CA ASN A 59 -9.44 -14.62 4.44
C ASN A 59 -8.81 -15.14 3.14
N LYS A 60 -7.54 -14.80 2.86
CA LYS A 60 -6.78 -15.28 1.70
C LYS A 60 -5.55 -16.09 2.13
N VAL A 61 -5.00 -16.86 1.20
CA VAL A 61 -3.74 -17.59 1.37
C VAL A 61 -2.67 -17.07 0.41
N VAL A 62 -1.40 -17.25 0.77
CA VAL A 62 -0.29 -16.97 -0.13
C VAL A 62 -0.17 -18.12 -1.13
N ILE A 63 -0.33 -17.81 -2.42
CA ILE A 63 -0.14 -18.77 -3.52
C ILE A 63 1.22 -18.49 -4.17
N PRO A 64 2.22 -19.39 -4.08
CA PRO A 64 3.55 -19.13 -4.62
C PRO A 64 3.58 -18.89 -6.14
N ARG A 65 2.78 -19.66 -6.89
CA ARG A 65 2.63 -19.57 -8.35
C ARG A 65 1.16 -19.33 -8.71
N PRO A 66 0.66 -18.08 -8.68
CA PRO A 66 -0.72 -17.79 -9.02
C PRO A 66 -0.95 -18.03 -10.53
N VAL A 67 -2.16 -18.49 -10.88
CA VAL A 67 -2.63 -18.49 -12.27
C VAL A 67 -2.94 -17.04 -12.66
N LEU A 68 -2.46 -16.61 -13.82
CA LEU A 68 -2.60 -15.23 -14.31
C LEU A 68 -3.40 -15.19 -15.61
N CYS A 69 -4.07 -14.08 -15.84
CA CYS A 69 -4.74 -13.73 -17.09
C CYS A 69 -4.21 -12.40 -17.66
N ASP A 70 -4.62 -12.03 -18.88
CA ASP A 70 -4.15 -10.82 -19.56
C ASP A 70 -4.44 -9.52 -18.81
N GLY A 71 -5.43 -9.51 -17.92
CA GLY A 71 -5.79 -8.35 -17.09
C GLY A 71 -4.98 -8.22 -15.79
N ASP A 72 -4.20 -9.24 -15.42
CA ASP A 72 -3.39 -9.19 -14.21
C ASP A 72 -2.16 -8.31 -14.41
N GLY A 73 -1.85 -7.54 -13.36
CA GLY A 73 -0.60 -6.79 -13.32
C GLY A 73 0.64 -7.69 -13.25
N PRO A 74 1.84 -7.10 -13.20
CA PRO A 74 3.11 -7.83 -13.21
C PRO A 74 3.44 -8.49 -11.84
N ILE A 75 2.57 -9.37 -11.33
CA ILE A 75 2.63 -9.95 -9.97
C ILE A 75 3.97 -10.68 -9.72
N VAL A 76 4.42 -11.50 -10.68
CA VAL A 76 5.67 -12.26 -10.55
C VAL A 76 6.90 -11.35 -10.49
N ARG A 77 6.93 -10.28 -11.31
CA ARG A 77 8.01 -9.28 -11.30
C ARG A 77 8.02 -8.50 -9.99
N PHE A 78 6.85 -8.07 -9.53
CA PHE A 78 6.71 -7.37 -8.25
C PHE A 78 7.23 -8.23 -7.08
N ARG A 79 6.81 -9.49 -6.99
CA ARG A 79 7.30 -10.40 -5.93
C ARG A 79 8.81 -10.62 -6.01
N THR A 80 9.35 -10.79 -7.22
CA THR A 80 10.79 -10.95 -7.44
C THR A 80 11.59 -9.75 -6.95
N TRP A 81 11.13 -8.54 -7.26
CA TRP A 81 11.73 -7.32 -6.72
C TRP A 81 11.58 -7.22 -5.19
N ALA A 82 10.42 -7.57 -4.64
CA ALA A 82 10.15 -7.45 -3.20
C ALA A 82 10.97 -8.39 -2.33
N ARG A 83 11.41 -9.56 -2.85
CA ARG A 83 12.24 -10.53 -2.11
C ARG A 83 13.52 -9.94 -1.54
N GLN A 84 14.05 -8.87 -2.12
CA GLN A 84 15.26 -8.21 -1.61
C GLN A 84 15.12 -7.66 -0.17
N PHE A 85 13.89 -7.50 0.32
CA PHE A 85 13.58 -6.99 1.66
C PHE A 85 13.21 -8.09 2.67
N GLU A 86 13.22 -9.36 2.27
CA GLU A 86 12.89 -10.48 3.17
C GLU A 86 14.00 -10.69 4.21
N PRO A 87 13.68 -11.11 5.46
CA PRO A 87 14.70 -11.41 6.46
C PRO A 87 15.65 -12.50 5.96
N GLY A 88 16.96 -12.23 6.00
CA GLY A 88 17.98 -13.16 5.48
C GLY A 88 18.26 -13.02 3.98
N ALA A 89 17.54 -12.16 3.26
CA ALA A 89 18.03 -11.59 2.02
C ALA A 89 19.21 -10.67 2.37
N GLY A 90 20.41 -11.23 2.51
CA GLY A 90 21.63 -10.45 2.41
C GLY A 90 21.66 -9.71 1.07
N PRO A 91 22.55 -8.72 0.87
CA PRO A 91 22.67 -8.02 -0.41
C PRO A 91 23.10 -9.01 -1.50
N ALA A 92 22.15 -9.69 -2.12
CA ALA A 92 22.34 -10.55 -3.26
C ALA A 92 22.21 -9.69 -4.51
N SER A 93 23.37 -9.16 -4.92
CA SER A 93 23.68 -8.61 -6.24
C SER A 93 22.69 -7.59 -6.81
N ALA A 94 23.05 -6.31 -6.64
CA ALA A 94 22.65 -5.22 -7.52
C ALA A 94 23.31 -5.33 -8.93
N ALA A 95 23.53 -6.54 -9.45
CA ALA A 95 24.09 -6.78 -10.77
C ALA A 95 23.42 -8.02 -11.38
N ALA A 96 22.33 -7.80 -12.10
CA ALA A 96 21.86 -8.61 -13.23
C ALA A 96 20.70 -7.89 -13.93
N GLU A 97 20.97 -6.69 -14.47
CA GLU A 97 20.69 -6.23 -15.85
C GLU A 97 21.10 -4.75 -16.00
#